data_AF-A0AB74CR14-F1
#
_entry.id   AF-A0AB74CR14-F1
#
_cell.length_a   1.000
_cell.length_b   1.000
_cell.length_c   1.000
_cell.angle_alpha   90.00
_cell.angle_beta   90.00
_cell.angle_gamma   90.00
#
_symmetry.space_group_name_H-M   'P 1'
#
loop_
_entity.id
_entity.type
_entity.pdbx_description
1 polymer ?
#
loop_
_entity_poly.entity_id
_entity_poly.type
_entity_poly.pdbx_seq_one_letter_code
_entity_poly.pdbx_strand_id
1 'polypeptide(L)'
;MERLHFYALPGKRHVLDDLMDEIHKTPVNGDPKQVAVYEGFKVGSSCQWMQVASKDPRFFSTVALNQDKKRRVVEDLQEFLDPRTKSWYESHGIPYRRGYLIYGPPGTGKSSLSLALASFSYLDIYALSLSAVGLDETVLATVFRDLPKHCIVLLEDIDEAGIKKRSSDSPPSGKPDHNGVDRIQWSLGSVTLSAVLNAIDGVAAQENRVLIMTTNHPERLDPALTRPGRVDMKINMGPVEWQEARQIFLMVYFQPADTLFMEITPLSIPANPDWRLEDIDNLSNAFASEIPSGRFTAAELQRYLLQYRHDPSAAVRNVKRLLFGLECDTDLSAFRITESPHQLRFHDTAYCIRVSAHIFLWVSGKPCILLIQRALCDSEPGFWKVPAGSCEEQDKTPRDALEREVREETGLQLSRVIHALPIQTWTRSKEGEQHEWVGLPYIIEVSELEHSISHENRQGVSGRALKCKDVIQLNPREHQDFAWATEVRRDKYKLFGNDKETILEAFATVTQNCSV
;
A
#
# COMPACT_ATOMS: atom_id res chain seq x y z
N MET A 1 16.65 13.93 -36.86
CA MET A 1 16.31 15.12 -36.07
C MET A 1 15.78 16.15 -37.03
N GLU A 2 14.47 16.38 -37.01
CA GLU A 2 13.92 17.58 -37.64
C GLU A 2 14.26 18.76 -36.73
N ARG A 3 14.75 19.86 -37.32
CA ARG A 3 15.04 21.10 -36.59
C ARG A 3 14.09 22.17 -37.08
N LEU A 4 13.29 22.70 -36.16
CA LEU A 4 12.49 23.89 -36.39
C LEU A 4 13.30 25.12 -35.97
N HIS A 5 13.48 26.03 -36.92
CA HIS A 5 14.15 27.31 -36.67
C HIS A 5 13.12 28.42 -36.76
N PHE A 6 12.94 29.14 -35.66
CA PHE A 6 12.09 30.33 -35.58
C PHE A 6 12.97 31.58 -35.65
N TYR A 7 12.58 32.52 -36.49
CA TYR A 7 13.30 33.78 -36.69
C TYR A 7 12.34 34.95 -36.47
N ALA A 8 12.84 35.98 -35.79
CA ALA A 8 12.14 37.26 -35.67
C ALA A 8 13.04 38.40 -36.12
N LEU A 9 12.41 39.48 -36.57
CA LEU A 9 13.13 40.71 -36.93
C LEU A 9 13.83 41.32 -35.71
N PRO A 10 14.96 42.03 -35.90
CA PRO A 10 15.61 42.76 -34.83
C PRO A 10 14.63 43.67 -34.08
N GLY A 11 14.62 43.61 -32.73
CA GLY A 11 13.69 44.37 -31.88
C GLY A 11 12.30 43.74 -31.68
N LYS A 12 12.00 42.62 -32.35
CA LYS A 12 10.72 41.87 -32.22
C LYS A 12 10.88 40.53 -31.49
N ARG A 13 11.93 40.37 -30.67
CA ARG A 13 12.17 39.14 -29.90
C ARG A 13 11.00 38.76 -28.99
N HIS A 14 10.31 39.75 -28.42
CA HIS A 14 9.12 39.52 -27.59
C HIS A 14 8.06 38.69 -28.30
N VAL A 15 7.94 38.74 -29.64
CA VAL A 15 6.97 37.93 -30.40
C VAL A 15 7.31 36.44 -30.35
N LEU A 16 8.61 36.09 -30.29
CA LEU A 16 9.03 34.69 -30.09
C LEU A 16 8.80 34.27 -28.64
N ASP A 17 9.03 35.17 -27.68
CA ASP A 17 8.76 34.89 -26.28
C ASP A 17 7.25 34.70 -26.06
N ASP A 18 6.40 35.55 -26.66
CA ASP A 18 4.94 35.45 -26.67
C ASP A 18 4.46 34.17 -27.38
N LEU A 19 5.06 33.80 -28.51
CA LEU A 19 4.76 32.54 -29.22
C LEU A 19 5.12 31.32 -28.37
N MET A 20 6.27 31.35 -27.68
CA MET A 20 6.66 30.27 -26.78
C MET A 20 5.70 30.20 -25.59
N ASP A 21 5.33 31.33 -25.01
CA ASP A 21 4.31 31.42 -23.96
C ASP A 21 2.96 30.87 -24.44
N GLU A 22 2.54 31.20 -25.66
CA GLU A 22 1.32 30.70 -26.29
C GLU A 22 1.41 29.20 -26.55
N ILE A 23 2.53 28.67 -27.02
CA ILE A 23 2.76 27.23 -27.19
C ILE A 23 2.68 26.50 -25.84
N HIS A 24 3.25 27.06 -24.77
CA HIS A 24 3.15 26.47 -23.42
C HIS A 24 1.73 26.53 -22.85
N LYS A 25 0.96 27.57 -23.19
CA LYS A 25 -0.43 27.77 -22.74
C LYS A 25 -1.46 27.07 -23.63
N THR A 26 -1.10 26.74 -24.86
CA THR A 26 -2.00 26.05 -25.81
C THR A 26 -2.04 24.58 -25.43
N PRO A 27 -3.18 24.05 -24.94
CA PRO A 27 -3.31 22.62 -24.76
C PRO A 27 -3.04 21.94 -26.11
N VAL A 28 -2.17 20.93 -26.10
CA VAL A 28 -1.84 20.16 -27.30
C VAL A 28 -3.17 19.65 -27.87
N ASN A 29 -3.58 20.19 -29.03
CA ASN A 29 -4.88 19.92 -29.63
C ASN A 29 -4.91 18.57 -30.36
N GLY A 30 -4.21 17.60 -29.79
CA GLY A 30 -4.23 16.19 -30.17
C GLY A 30 -4.36 15.38 -28.90
N ASP A 31 -5.13 14.28 -28.96
CA ASP A 31 -5.28 13.37 -27.83
C ASP A 31 -3.92 13.12 -27.18
N PRO A 32 -3.77 13.38 -25.87
CA PRO A 32 -2.47 13.29 -25.24
C PRO A 32 -1.93 11.88 -25.47
N LYS A 33 -0.71 11.78 -26.02
CA LYS A 33 -0.15 10.52 -26.52
C LYS A 33 -0.25 9.46 -25.41
N GLN A 34 -1.03 8.42 -25.65
CA GLN A 34 -1.09 7.27 -24.74
C GLN A 34 0.31 6.68 -24.54
N VAL A 35 0.58 6.25 -23.31
CA VAL A 35 1.85 5.59 -22.97
C VAL A 35 1.73 4.12 -23.33
N ALA A 36 2.49 3.68 -24.32
CA ALA A 36 2.58 2.26 -24.62
C ALA A 36 3.42 1.56 -23.54
N VAL A 37 2.91 0.43 -23.04
CA VAL A 37 3.61 -0.40 -22.07
C VAL A 37 3.98 -1.71 -22.75
N TYR A 38 5.26 -2.01 -22.74
CA TYR A 38 5.85 -3.21 -23.31
C TYR A 38 6.37 -4.11 -22.20
N GLU A 39 6.19 -5.42 -22.36
CA GLU A 39 6.80 -6.43 -21.51
C GLU A 39 7.67 -7.38 -22.36
N GLY A 40 8.74 -7.89 -21.74
CA GLY A 40 9.66 -8.82 -22.38
C GLY A 40 9.15 -10.25 -22.24
N PHE A 41 8.92 -10.92 -23.38
CA PHE A 41 8.49 -12.32 -23.41
C PHE A 41 9.53 -13.20 -24.07
N LYS A 42 9.67 -14.43 -23.55
CA LYS A 42 10.40 -15.50 -24.22
C LYS A 42 9.45 -16.26 -25.14
N VAL A 43 9.70 -16.19 -26.44
CA VAL A 43 8.95 -16.90 -27.49
C VAL A 43 9.90 -17.93 -28.13
N GLY A 44 9.76 -19.18 -27.70
CA GLY A 44 10.68 -20.26 -28.09
C GLY A 44 12.11 -20.00 -27.60
N SER A 45 13.06 -19.92 -28.52
CA SER A 45 14.46 -19.56 -28.26
C SER A 45 14.74 -18.05 -28.35
N SER A 46 13.76 -17.25 -28.76
CA SER A 46 13.89 -15.80 -28.96
C SER A 46 13.21 -15.02 -27.83
N CYS A 47 13.62 -13.77 -27.65
CA CYS A 47 13.01 -12.86 -26.68
C CYS A 47 12.54 -11.62 -27.44
N GLN A 48 11.34 -11.15 -27.14
CA GLN A 48 10.73 -10.02 -27.84
C GLN A 48 9.99 -9.11 -26.86
N TRP A 49 10.06 -7.80 -27.12
CA TRP A 49 9.21 -6.81 -26.47
C TRP A 49 7.86 -6.79 -27.15
N MET A 50 6.79 -7.05 -26.39
CA MET A 50 5.42 -6.99 -26.89
C MET A 50 4.67 -5.89 -26.14
N GLN A 51 3.92 -5.08 -26.87
CA GLN A 51 3.01 -4.11 -26.26
C GLN A 51 1.88 -4.88 -25.57
N VAL A 52 1.79 -4.76 -24.24
CA VAL A 52 0.76 -5.42 -23.43
C VAL A 52 -0.38 -4.48 -23.06
N ALA A 53 -0.12 -3.18 -23.07
CA ALA A 53 -1.14 -2.17 -22.78
C ALA A 53 -0.85 -0.85 -23.50
N SER A 54 -1.90 -0.07 -23.68
CA SER A 54 -1.84 1.37 -23.93
C SER A 54 -2.51 2.04 -22.74
N LYS A 55 -1.80 2.93 -22.04
CA LYS A 55 -2.32 3.62 -20.86
C LYS A 55 -2.64 5.05 -21.22
N ASP A 56 -3.78 5.52 -20.75
CA ASP A 56 -4.09 6.94 -20.82
C ASP A 56 -3.01 7.73 -20.05
N PRO A 57 -2.65 8.92 -20.56
CA PRO A 57 -1.65 9.77 -19.92
C PRO A 57 -2.03 10.07 -18.48
N ARG A 58 -1.04 10.00 -17.60
CA ARG A 58 -1.20 10.32 -16.19
C ARG A 58 -0.55 11.66 -15.88
N PHE A 59 -1.37 12.62 -15.46
CA PHE A 59 -0.88 13.92 -15.04
C PHE A 59 -0.16 13.84 -13.69
N PHE A 60 0.94 14.58 -13.53
CA PHE A 60 1.67 14.70 -12.25
C PHE A 60 0.82 15.25 -11.11
N SER A 61 -0.22 16.02 -11.44
CA SER A 61 -1.24 16.52 -10.51
C SER A 61 -2.03 15.39 -9.82
N THR A 62 -2.05 14.18 -10.42
CA THR A 62 -2.77 12.99 -9.90
C THR A 62 -1.89 12.02 -9.11
N VAL A 63 -0.66 12.41 -8.79
CA VAL A 63 0.26 11.66 -7.93
C VAL A 63 0.45 12.42 -6.63
N ALA A 64 0.13 11.82 -5.49
CA ALA A 64 0.33 12.46 -4.19
C ALA A 64 1.81 12.42 -3.80
N LEU A 65 2.46 13.57 -3.87
CA LEU A 65 3.87 13.74 -3.53
C LEU A 65 4.14 15.22 -3.22
N ASN A 66 4.97 15.49 -2.23
CA ASN A 66 5.45 16.83 -1.92
C ASN A 66 5.90 17.59 -3.18
N GLN A 67 5.50 18.86 -3.28
CA GLN A 67 5.69 19.65 -4.50
C GLN A 67 7.17 19.89 -4.83
N ASP A 68 8.03 20.03 -3.82
CA ASP A 68 9.47 20.18 -4.06
C ASP A 68 10.09 18.89 -4.59
N LYS A 69 9.65 17.73 -4.09
CA LYS A 69 10.06 16.43 -4.64
C LYS A 69 9.60 16.28 -6.10
N LYS A 70 8.34 16.60 -6.41
CA LYS A 70 7.83 16.57 -7.79
C LYS A 70 8.67 17.46 -8.70
N ARG A 71 8.86 18.72 -8.32
CA ARG A 71 9.65 19.71 -9.06
C ARG A 71 11.04 19.21 -9.36
N ARG A 72 11.77 18.76 -8.34
CA ARG A 72 13.13 18.23 -8.51
C ARG A 72 13.20 17.06 -9.49
N VAL A 73 12.27 16.11 -9.41
CA VAL A 73 12.29 14.92 -10.30
C VAL A 73 12.03 15.33 -11.74
N VAL A 74 11.10 16.25 -11.96
CA VAL A 74 10.77 16.75 -13.30
C VAL A 74 11.88 17.59 -13.89
N GLU A 75 12.43 18.54 -13.13
CA GLU A 75 13.57 19.36 -13.56
C GLU A 75 14.76 18.47 -13.94
N ASP A 76 15.06 17.47 -13.12
CA ASP A 76 16.12 16.49 -13.36
C ASP A 76 15.90 15.69 -14.65
N LEU A 77 14.67 15.21 -14.87
CA LEU A 77 14.33 14.45 -16.07
C LEU A 77 14.37 15.32 -17.33
N GLN A 78 13.87 16.55 -17.26
CA GLN A 78 13.92 17.51 -18.38
C GLN A 78 15.37 17.89 -18.71
N GLU A 79 16.18 18.18 -17.70
CA GLU A 79 17.61 18.48 -17.88
C GLU A 79 18.32 17.31 -18.54
N PHE A 80 18.07 16.07 -18.07
CA PHE A 80 18.65 14.88 -18.69
C PHE A 80 18.24 14.76 -20.15
N LEU A 81 16.94 14.89 -20.48
CA LEU A 81 16.41 14.71 -21.83
C LEU A 81 16.72 15.87 -22.79
N ASP A 82 17.26 16.99 -22.31
CA ASP A 82 17.66 18.11 -23.15
C ASP A 82 18.77 17.67 -24.14
N PRO A 83 18.60 17.90 -25.46
CA PRO A 83 19.62 17.58 -26.46
C PRO A 83 21.00 18.19 -26.16
N ARG A 84 21.06 19.35 -25.51
CA ARG A 84 22.30 20.02 -25.10
C ARG A 84 23.03 19.24 -24.03
N THR A 85 22.30 18.69 -23.06
CA THR A 85 22.84 17.82 -22.01
C THR A 85 23.40 16.55 -22.64
N LYS A 86 22.67 15.94 -23.57
CA LYS A 86 23.19 14.79 -24.33
C LYS A 86 24.53 15.08 -25.02
N SER A 87 24.61 16.18 -25.77
CA SER A 87 25.86 16.60 -26.44
C SER A 87 26.99 16.86 -25.44
N TRP A 88 26.68 17.38 -24.26
CA TRP A 88 27.65 17.60 -23.19
C TRP A 88 28.18 16.28 -22.61
N TYR A 89 27.32 15.29 -22.36
CA TYR A 89 27.74 13.96 -21.92
C TYR A 89 28.68 13.30 -22.94
N GLU A 90 28.27 13.31 -24.21
CA GLU A 90 29.04 12.76 -25.34
C GLU A 90 30.40 13.46 -25.49
N SER A 91 30.46 14.80 -25.38
CA SER A 91 31.72 15.54 -25.51
C SER A 91 32.71 15.30 -24.36
N HIS A 92 32.22 14.86 -23.20
CA HIS A 92 33.04 14.54 -22.03
C HIS A 92 33.32 13.03 -21.90
N GLY A 93 32.84 12.20 -22.83
CA GLY A 93 33.00 10.75 -22.77
C GLY A 93 32.28 10.09 -21.58
N ILE A 94 31.25 10.74 -21.04
CA ILE A 94 30.45 10.22 -19.93
C ILE A 94 29.28 9.45 -20.52
N PRO A 95 29.02 8.19 -20.11
CA PRO A 95 27.88 7.42 -20.61
C PRO A 95 26.56 8.16 -20.37
N TYR A 96 25.77 8.36 -21.42
CA TYR A 96 24.53 9.14 -21.34
C TYR A 96 23.37 8.28 -20.82
N ARG A 97 23.25 8.21 -19.49
CA ARG A 97 22.26 7.40 -18.75
C ARG A 97 21.75 8.17 -17.54
N ARG A 98 20.51 7.86 -17.13
CA ARG A 98 19.91 8.38 -15.90
C ARG A 98 19.10 7.30 -15.19
N GLY A 99 19.41 7.08 -13.91
CA GLY A 99 18.73 6.10 -13.07
C GLY A 99 17.96 6.74 -11.90
N TYR A 100 16.69 6.36 -11.77
CA TYR A 100 15.81 6.72 -10.66
C TYR A 100 15.49 5.50 -9.82
N LEU A 101 15.59 5.63 -8.49
CA LEU A 101 15.09 4.65 -7.54
C LEU A 101 13.90 5.23 -6.79
N ILE A 102 12.70 4.72 -7.05
CA ILE A 102 11.46 5.10 -6.36
C ILE A 102 11.17 4.05 -5.29
N TYR A 103 11.15 4.44 -4.01
CA TYR A 103 11.04 3.47 -2.92
C TYR A 103 10.06 3.91 -1.83
N GLY A 104 9.51 2.95 -1.11
CA GLY A 104 8.60 3.16 0.02
C GLY A 104 7.51 2.09 0.09
N PRO A 105 6.65 2.11 1.12
CA PRO A 105 5.64 1.07 1.36
C PRO A 105 4.73 0.78 0.15
N PRO A 106 4.09 -0.40 0.07
CA PRO A 106 3.05 -0.65 -0.93
C PRO A 106 1.92 0.38 -0.79
N GLY A 107 1.27 0.73 -1.90
CA GLY A 107 0.16 1.69 -1.90
C GLY A 107 0.54 3.18 -1.81
N THR A 108 1.82 3.54 -1.88
CA THR A 108 2.25 4.97 -1.87
C THR A 108 2.34 5.61 -3.24
N GLY A 109 2.06 4.88 -4.34
CA GLY A 109 1.98 5.45 -5.69
C GLY A 109 3.27 5.38 -6.52
N LYS A 110 4.19 4.45 -6.21
CA LYS A 110 5.46 4.27 -6.96
C LYS A 110 5.25 4.07 -8.47
N SER A 111 4.48 3.06 -8.88
CA SER A 111 4.17 2.82 -10.30
C SER A 111 3.33 3.95 -10.93
N SER A 112 2.53 4.64 -10.11
CA SER A 112 1.78 5.83 -10.57
C SER A 112 2.72 6.98 -10.93
N LEU A 113 3.78 7.19 -10.15
CA LEU A 113 4.83 8.16 -10.45
C LEU A 113 5.62 7.77 -11.71
N SER A 114 5.96 6.49 -11.90
CA SER A 114 6.61 6.00 -13.12
C SER A 114 5.79 6.31 -14.37
N LEU A 115 4.47 6.08 -14.32
CA LEU A 115 3.57 6.39 -15.44
C LEU A 115 3.44 7.90 -15.68
N ALA A 116 3.43 8.72 -14.63
CA ALA A 116 3.40 10.17 -14.75
C ALA A 116 4.69 10.72 -15.41
N LEU A 117 5.85 10.20 -15.01
CA LEU A 117 7.14 10.52 -15.64
C LEU A 117 7.17 10.16 -17.13
N ALA A 118 6.63 8.98 -17.49
CA ALA A 118 6.51 8.54 -18.88
C ALA A 118 5.60 9.45 -19.69
N SER A 119 4.41 9.76 -19.16
CA SER A 119 3.42 10.63 -19.80
C SER A 119 3.99 12.02 -20.06
N PHE A 120 4.68 12.59 -19.08
CA PHE A 120 5.29 13.91 -19.17
C PHE A 120 6.46 13.98 -20.16
N SER A 121 7.27 12.92 -20.23
CA SER A 121 8.41 12.85 -21.14
C SER A 121 8.04 12.32 -22.53
N TYR A 122 6.78 11.96 -22.75
CA TYR A 122 6.27 11.33 -23.98
C TYR A 122 7.00 10.02 -24.35
N LEU A 123 7.56 9.33 -23.34
CA LEU A 123 8.31 8.09 -23.49
C LEU A 123 7.43 6.88 -23.19
N ASP A 124 7.65 5.81 -23.95
CA ASP A 124 7.00 4.52 -23.71
C ASP A 124 7.73 3.73 -22.63
N ILE A 125 7.00 2.88 -21.90
CA ILE A 125 7.52 2.09 -20.77
C ILE A 125 7.83 0.68 -21.24
N TYR A 126 9.04 0.21 -20.92
CA TYR A 126 9.48 -1.16 -21.10
C TYR A 126 9.68 -1.78 -19.73
N ALA A 127 8.65 -2.51 -19.28
CA ALA A 127 8.59 -3.08 -17.94
C ALA A 127 9.21 -4.49 -17.92
N LEU A 128 10.02 -4.74 -16.89
CA LEU A 128 10.61 -6.05 -16.65
C LEU A 128 10.45 -6.42 -15.18
N SER A 129 9.78 -7.54 -14.94
CA SER A 129 9.76 -8.19 -13.63
C SER A 129 10.91 -9.18 -13.53
N LEU A 130 11.81 -8.99 -12.56
CA LEU A 130 12.97 -9.85 -12.37
C LEU A 130 12.62 -11.23 -11.79
N SER A 131 11.40 -11.38 -11.26
CA SER A 131 10.85 -12.66 -10.79
C SER A 131 10.13 -13.45 -11.89
N ALA A 132 10.06 -12.91 -13.12
CA ALA A 132 9.40 -13.56 -14.24
C ALA A 132 10.03 -14.93 -14.58
N VAL A 133 9.18 -15.95 -14.71
CA VAL A 133 9.60 -17.31 -15.03
C VAL A 133 10.26 -17.36 -16.40
N GLY A 134 11.48 -17.92 -16.46
CA GLY A 134 12.23 -18.09 -17.72
C GLY A 134 13.15 -16.93 -18.09
N LEU A 135 13.27 -15.92 -17.22
CA LEU A 135 14.26 -14.85 -17.32
C LEU A 135 15.62 -15.34 -16.77
N ASP A 136 16.57 -15.62 -17.64
CA ASP A 136 17.96 -15.92 -17.29
C ASP A 136 18.90 -14.79 -17.72
N GLU A 137 20.20 -14.87 -17.39
CA GLU A 137 21.18 -13.84 -17.74
C GLU A 137 21.30 -13.58 -19.25
N THR A 138 21.17 -14.62 -20.08
CA THR A 138 21.27 -14.49 -21.54
C THR A 138 20.04 -13.82 -22.13
N VAL A 139 18.86 -14.17 -21.60
CA VAL A 139 17.59 -13.52 -21.93
C VAL A 139 17.64 -12.06 -21.50
N LEU A 140 18.08 -11.77 -20.28
CA LEU A 140 18.19 -10.41 -19.74
C LEU A 140 19.09 -9.53 -20.62
N ALA A 141 20.27 -10.01 -20.98
CA ALA A 141 21.19 -9.30 -21.87
C ALA A 141 20.56 -9.06 -23.26
N THR A 142 19.79 -10.03 -23.77
CA THR A 142 19.10 -9.93 -25.05
C THR A 142 18.00 -8.89 -25.02
N VAL A 143 17.10 -8.93 -24.03
CA VAL A 143 16.00 -7.96 -23.93
C VAL A 143 16.53 -6.54 -23.71
N PHE A 144 17.60 -6.35 -22.94
CA PHE A 144 18.23 -5.04 -22.75
C PHE A 144 18.90 -4.51 -24.02
N ARG A 145 19.48 -5.39 -24.84
CA ARG A 145 20.06 -5.02 -26.15
C ARG A 145 18.98 -4.60 -27.15
N ASP A 146 17.82 -5.24 -27.11
CA ASP A 146 16.77 -5.08 -28.12
C ASP A 146 15.76 -3.96 -27.77
N LEU A 147 15.91 -3.33 -26.61
CA LEU A 147 15.19 -2.11 -26.24
C LEU A 147 15.40 -0.98 -27.28
N PRO A 148 14.43 -0.08 -27.49
CA PRO A 148 14.63 1.10 -28.34
C PRO A 148 15.55 2.14 -27.67
N LYS A 149 16.06 3.10 -28.45
CA LYS A 149 16.65 4.33 -27.89
C LYS A 149 15.50 5.28 -27.49
N HIS A 150 15.70 6.12 -26.48
CA HIS A 150 14.66 7.02 -25.94
C HIS A 150 13.43 6.28 -25.43
N CYS A 151 13.60 5.53 -24.34
CA CYS A 151 12.49 4.90 -23.62
C CYS A 151 12.74 4.93 -22.11
N ILE A 152 11.70 4.61 -21.34
CA ILE A 152 11.81 4.32 -19.92
C ILE A 152 11.89 2.81 -19.74
N VAL A 153 12.95 2.33 -19.10
CA VAL A 153 13.06 0.96 -18.62
C VAL A 153 12.55 0.94 -17.18
N LEU A 154 11.51 0.16 -16.90
CA LEU A 154 10.93 0.03 -15.57
C LEU A 154 11.24 -1.35 -14.99
N LEU A 155 12.04 -1.41 -13.93
CA LEU A 155 12.24 -2.63 -13.14
C LEU A 155 11.37 -2.53 -11.89
N GLU A 156 10.28 -3.30 -11.85
CA GLU A 156 9.35 -3.29 -10.71
C GLU A 156 9.78 -4.27 -9.61
N ASP A 157 9.54 -3.87 -8.36
CA ASP A 157 9.72 -4.68 -7.14
C ASP A 157 11.06 -5.43 -7.10
N ILE A 158 12.15 -4.70 -7.32
CA ILE A 158 13.50 -5.27 -7.45
C ILE A 158 14.00 -5.98 -6.17
N ASP A 159 13.33 -5.78 -5.04
CA ASP A 159 13.59 -6.50 -3.78
C ASP A 159 12.98 -7.92 -3.75
N GLU A 160 11.95 -8.20 -4.56
CA GLU A 160 11.34 -9.53 -4.67
C GLU A 160 12.14 -10.49 -5.56
N ALA A 161 13.05 -9.95 -6.37
CA ALA A 161 13.89 -10.69 -7.32
C ALA A 161 14.83 -11.72 -6.66
N GLY A 162 14.83 -11.86 -5.34
CA GLY A 162 15.65 -12.85 -4.64
C GLY A 162 17.15 -12.62 -4.83
N ILE A 163 17.55 -11.38 -5.15
CA ILE A 163 18.93 -10.91 -5.27
C ILE A 163 19.54 -10.90 -3.86
N LYS A 164 19.80 -12.10 -3.33
CA LYS A 164 20.42 -12.29 -2.03
C LYS A 164 21.82 -11.70 -2.08
N LYS A 165 22.17 -10.91 -1.06
CA LYS A 165 23.56 -10.57 -0.73
C LYS A 165 24.39 -11.85 -0.86
N ARG A 166 25.49 -11.80 -1.62
CA ARG A 166 26.52 -12.85 -1.53
C ARG A 166 27.04 -12.82 -0.09
N SER A 167 26.47 -13.62 0.80
CA SER A 167 27.09 -13.89 2.10
C SER A 167 28.35 -14.69 1.80
N SER A 168 29.49 -14.05 1.95
CA SER A 168 30.83 -14.57 1.68
C SER A 168 31.32 -15.64 2.68
N ASP A 169 30.44 -16.28 3.45
CA ASP A 169 30.84 -17.20 4.53
C ASP A 169 30.05 -18.52 4.56
N SER A 170 29.92 -19.17 3.41
CA SER A 170 29.50 -20.58 3.39
C SER A 170 30.39 -21.36 2.43
N PRO A 171 31.30 -22.23 2.92
CA PRO A 171 32.09 -23.07 2.02
C PRO A 171 31.15 -24.04 1.30
N PRO A 172 31.45 -24.43 0.04
CA PRO A 172 30.65 -25.38 -0.69
C PRO A 172 30.82 -26.77 -0.07
N SER A 173 30.00 -27.11 0.92
CA SER A 173 29.89 -28.47 1.46
C SER A 173 28.90 -29.28 0.64
N GLY A 174 29.37 -29.82 -0.48
CA GLY A 174 28.68 -30.84 -1.26
C GLY A 174 29.70 -31.79 -1.89
N LYS A 175 29.84 -32.99 -1.33
CA LYS A 175 30.63 -34.06 -1.95
C LYS A 175 29.95 -34.50 -3.25
N PRO A 176 30.70 -34.89 -4.29
CA PRO A 176 30.13 -35.42 -5.52
C PRO A 176 29.65 -36.86 -5.26
N ASP A 177 28.34 -37.08 -5.23
CA ASP A 177 27.77 -38.43 -5.25
C ASP A 177 27.87 -38.97 -6.68
N HIS A 178 28.78 -39.93 -6.85
CA HIS A 178 28.79 -40.83 -8.00
C HIS A 178 27.64 -41.84 -7.84
N ASN A 179 26.48 -41.55 -8.43
CA ASN A 179 25.57 -42.59 -8.96
C ASN A 179 24.55 -41.95 -9.90
N GLY A 180 24.58 -42.39 -11.16
CA GLY A 180 23.79 -41.84 -12.24
C GLY A 180 22.30 -42.01 -12.04
N VAL A 181 21.60 -40.88 -12.00
CA VAL A 181 20.69 -40.39 -13.05
C VAL A 181 20.82 -38.87 -12.97
N ASP A 182 21.21 -38.19 -14.04
CA ASP A 182 21.18 -36.73 -14.10
C ASP A 182 19.73 -36.24 -13.96
N ARG A 183 19.24 -36.19 -12.72
CA ARG A 183 18.23 -35.20 -12.35
C ARG A 183 18.98 -33.89 -12.37
N ILE A 184 19.12 -33.33 -13.57
CA ILE A 184 19.35 -31.90 -13.75
C ILE A 184 18.21 -31.25 -12.97
N GLN A 185 18.47 -30.88 -11.73
CA GLN A 185 17.59 -30.02 -10.99
C GLN A 185 17.70 -28.70 -11.73
N TRP A 186 16.74 -28.44 -12.63
CA TRP A 186 16.57 -27.15 -13.25
C TRP A 186 16.40 -26.17 -12.09
N SER A 187 17.50 -25.55 -11.66
CA SER A 187 17.44 -24.33 -10.88
C SER A 187 16.61 -23.38 -11.73
N LEU A 188 15.33 -23.23 -11.36
CA LEU A 188 14.37 -22.33 -11.98
C LEU A 188 15.10 -21.00 -12.16
N GLY A 189 15.34 -20.60 -13.41
CA GLY A 189 16.32 -19.58 -13.79
C GLY A 189 16.15 -18.29 -13.00
N SER A 190 16.96 -18.12 -11.95
CA SER A 190 16.99 -16.90 -11.15
C SER A 190 18.02 -15.96 -11.76
N VAL A 191 17.58 -14.79 -12.21
CA VAL A 191 18.48 -13.71 -12.61
C VAL A 191 19.45 -13.39 -11.47
N THR A 192 20.76 -13.41 -11.75
CA THR A 192 21.74 -13.02 -10.74
C THR A 192 21.83 -11.51 -10.62
N LEU A 193 22.18 -11.00 -9.43
CA LEU A 193 22.49 -9.57 -9.26
C LEU A 193 23.48 -9.07 -10.31
N SER A 194 24.56 -9.84 -10.51
CA SER A 194 25.62 -9.50 -11.45
C SER A 194 25.11 -9.36 -12.88
N ALA A 195 24.15 -10.19 -13.30
CA ALA A 195 23.50 -10.07 -14.61
C ALA A 195 22.74 -8.74 -14.75
N VAL A 196 21.95 -8.36 -13.73
CA VAL A 196 21.22 -7.07 -13.71
C VAL A 196 22.19 -5.89 -13.76
N LEU A 197 23.23 -5.94 -12.95
CA LEU A 197 24.25 -4.89 -12.91
C LEU A 197 24.92 -4.73 -14.28
N ASN A 198 25.42 -5.82 -14.87
CA ASN A 198 26.05 -5.80 -16.19
C ASN A 198 25.10 -5.33 -17.30
N ALA A 199 23.80 -5.61 -17.20
CA ALA A 199 22.81 -5.13 -18.16
C ALA A 199 22.58 -3.60 -18.06
N ILE A 200 22.64 -3.04 -16.85
CA ILE A 200 22.40 -1.61 -16.60
C ILE A 200 23.64 -0.76 -16.88
N ASP A 201 24.81 -1.17 -16.39
CA ASP A 201 26.03 -0.35 -16.41
C ASP A 201 27.27 -1.04 -16.99
N GLY A 202 27.12 -2.24 -17.57
CA GLY A 202 28.22 -2.94 -18.20
C GLY A 202 28.78 -2.21 -19.43
N VAL A 203 29.96 -2.64 -19.87
CA VAL A 203 30.66 -2.06 -21.04
C VAL A 203 29.83 -2.15 -22.32
N ALA A 204 28.98 -3.18 -22.45
CA ALA A 204 28.09 -3.38 -23.60
C ALA A 204 26.69 -2.75 -23.42
N ALA A 205 26.41 -2.13 -22.28
CA ALA A 205 25.09 -1.57 -22.02
C ALA A 205 24.84 -0.32 -22.88
N GLN A 206 23.63 -0.23 -23.42
CA GLN A 206 23.25 0.83 -24.36
C GLN A 206 22.86 2.11 -23.63
N GLU A 207 23.13 3.25 -24.26
CA GLU A 207 22.89 4.59 -23.72
C GLU A 207 21.56 5.17 -24.21
N ASN A 208 21.23 6.40 -23.74
CA ASN A 208 20.08 7.18 -24.18
C ASN A 208 18.74 6.57 -23.74
N ARG A 209 18.69 6.16 -22.48
CA ARG A 209 17.52 5.60 -21.80
C ARG A 209 17.44 6.09 -20.36
N VAL A 210 16.22 6.16 -19.88
CA VAL A 210 15.92 6.41 -18.47
C VAL A 210 15.63 5.07 -17.80
N LEU A 211 16.30 4.78 -16.70
CA LEU A 211 16.02 3.62 -15.87
C LEU A 211 15.21 4.06 -14.65
N ILE A 212 14.07 3.44 -14.40
CA ILE A 212 13.30 3.57 -13.17
C ILE A 212 13.26 2.21 -12.49
N MET A 213 13.65 2.17 -11.22
CA MET A 213 13.52 1.00 -10.36
C MET A 213 12.55 1.30 -9.23
N THR A 214 11.66 0.36 -8.92
CA THR A 214 10.74 0.47 -7.77
C THR A 214 11.06 -0.60 -6.72
N THR A 215 10.91 -0.25 -5.44
CA THR A 215 11.08 -1.22 -4.34
C THR A 215 10.20 -0.87 -3.14
N ASN A 216 9.70 -1.89 -2.46
CA ASN A 216 9.02 -1.73 -1.16
C ASN A 216 10.01 -1.70 0.01
N HIS A 217 11.17 -2.33 -0.17
CA HIS A 217 12.16 -2.61 0.86
C HIS A 217 13.56 -2.16 0.44
N PRO A 218 13.84 -0.84 0.43
CA PRO A 218 15.15 -0.31 0.02
C PRO A 218 16.32 -0.88 0.83
N GLU A 219 16.10 -1.28 2.08
CA GLU A 219 17.07 -1.91 2.98
C GLU A 219 17.52 -3.31 2.54
N ARG A 220 16.72 -3.98 1.69
CA ARG A 220 17.04 -5.30 1.14
C ARG A 220 17.91 -5.21 -0.11
N LEU A 221 18.04 -4.03 -0.71
CA LEU A 221 18.80 -3.85 -1.94
C LEU A 221 20.30 -3.98 -1.70
N ASP A 222 20.98 -4.59 -2.66
CA ASP A 222 22.44 -4.61 -2.67
C ASP A 222 22.98 -3.18 -2.91
N PRO A 223 23.91 -2.67 -2.07
CA PRO A 223 24.48 -1.35 -2.26
C PRO A 223 25.08 -1.11 -3.65
N ALA A 224 25.54 -2.17 -4.33
CA ALA A 224 26.03 -2.09 -5.69
C ALA A 224 24.97 -1.57 -6.67
N LEU A 225 23.68 -1.90 -6.50
CA LEU A 225 22.60 -1.39 -7.36
C LEU A 225 22.46 0.14 -7.24
N THR A 226 22.71 0.68 -6.06
CA THR A 226 22.42 2.09 -5.74
C THR A 226 23.61 3.04 -5.91
N ARG A 227 24.69 2.58 -6.55
CA ARG A 227 25.88 3.40 -6.81
C ARG A 227 25.58 4.50 -7.85
N PRO A 228 26.23 5.67 -7.76
CA PRO A 228 26.18 6.69 -8.81
C PRO A 228 26.54 6.12 -10.19
N GLY A 229 25.80 6.51 -11.23
CA GLY A 229 25.88 5.92 -12.57
C GLY A 229 24.89 4.76 -12.82
N ARG A 230 24.34 4.16 -11.75
CA ARG A 230 23.19 3.23 -11.81
C ARG A 230 21.92 3.86 -11.25
N VAL A 231 22.06 4.53 -10.10
CA VAL A 231 21.01 5.32 -9.45
C VAL A 231 21.59 6.69 -9.18
N ASP A 232 21.06 7.69 -9.89
CA ASP A 232 21.48 9.09 -9.78
C ASP A 232 20.53 9.87 -8.88
N MET A 233 19.25 9.49 -8.82
CA MET A 233 18.25 10.10 -7.97
C MET A 233 17.44 9.06 -7.20
N LYS A 234 17.25 9.30 -5.89
CA LYS A 234 16.44 8.47 -5.00
C LYS A 234 15.19 9.23 -4.56
N ILE A 235 14.02 8.64 -4.77
CA ILE A 235 12.71 9.28 -4.52
C ILE A 235 11.97 8.45 -3.47
N ASN A 236 11.86 9.01 -2.26
CA ASN A 236 11.11 8.39 -1.17
C ASN A 236 9.61 8.72 -1.27
N MET A 237 8.81 7.69 -1.57
CA MET A 237 7.35 7.64 -1.53
C MET A 237 6.91 7.03 -0.19
N GLY A 238 7.08 7.80 0.88
CA GLY A 238 6.74 7.38 2.24
C GLY A 238 5.23 7.43 2.51
N PRO A 239 4.84 7.18 3.78
CA PRO A 239 3.48 7.48 4.22
C PRO A 239 3.12 8.96 4.00
N VAL A 240 1.82 9.23 4.04
CA VAL A 240 1.22 10.52 3.77
C VAL A 240 1.54 11.52 4.89
N GLU A 241 2.00 12.70 4.50
CA GLU A 241 2.08 13.88 5.36
C GLU A 241 0.89 14.82 5.06
N TRP A 242 0.74 15.87 5.86
CA TRP A 242 -0.37 16.83 5.73
C TRP A 242 -0.56 17.35 4.30
N GLN A 243 0.53 17.71 3.60
CA GLN A 243 0.46 18.24 2.24
C GLN A 243 -0.06 17.19 1.24
N GLU A 244 0.40 15.95 1.35
CA GLU A 244 -0.06 14.84 0.54
C GLU A 244 -1.51 14.47 0.87
N ALA A 245 -1.94 14.51 2.13
CA ALA A 245 -3.32 14.25 2.54
C ALA A 245 -4.28 15.25 1.87
N ARG A 246 -3.92 16.54 1.91
CA ARG A 246 -4.64 17.61 1.21
C ARG A 246 -4.68 17.34 -0.29
N GLN A 247 -3.54 17.01 -0.91
CA GLN A 247 -3.48 16.70 -2.35
C GLN A 247 -4.39 15.54 -2.73
N ILE A 248 -4.40 14.44 -1.97
CA ILE A 248 -5.25 13.27 -2.23
C ILE A 248 -6.73 13.65 -2.15
N PHE A 249 -7.12 14.46 -1.16
CA PHE A 249 -8.49 15.00 -1.06
C PHE A 249 -8.87 15.76 -2.33
N LEU A 250 -8.02 16.71 -2.74
CA LEU A 250 -8.26 17.52 -3.94
C LEU A 250 -8.35 16.67 -5.22
N MET A 251 -7.52 15.62 -5.36
CA MET A 251 -7.56 14.72 -6.51
C MET A 251 -8.89 13.97 -6.68
N VAL A 252 -9.65 13.78 -5.60
CA VAL A 252 -10.95 13.08 -5.64
C VAL A 252 -12.09 14.04 -6.00
N TYR A 253 -12.05 15.28 -5.52
CA TYR A 253 -13.16 16.23 -5.64
C TYR A 253 -12.97 17.35 -6.66
N PHE A 254 -11.78 17.46 -7.25
CA PHE A 254 -11.52 18.34 -8.39
C PHE A 254 -11.17 17.53 -9.64
N GLN A 255 -11.45 18.12 -10.80
CA GLN A 255 -11.00 17.61 -12.08
C GLN A 255 -9.49 17.82 -12.21
N PRO A 256 -8.73 16.81 -12.69
CA PRO A 256 -7.31 16.98 -12.99
C PRO A 256 -7.13 18.19 -13.92
N ALA A 257 -6.17 19.07 -13.63
CA ALA A 257 -5.80 20.09 -14.59
C ALA A 257 -5.20 19.39 -15.82
N ASP A 258 -5.74 19.67 -17.01
CA ASP A 258 -5.34 19.05 -18.29
C ASP A 258 -3.91 19.43 -18.74
N THR A 259 -3.13 20.11 -17.88
CA THR A 259 -1.74 20.42 -18.14
C THR A 259 -0.85 19.26 -17.68
N LEU A 260 -0.19 18.59 -18.64
CA LEU A 260 0.92 17.68 -18.35
C LEU A 260 2.04 18.36 -17.53
N PHE A 261 2.11 19.69 -17.60
CA PHE A 261 3.10 20.52 -16.92
C PHE A 261 2.69 20.89 -15.50
N MET A 262 3.72 21.06 -14.68
CA MET A 262 3.63 21.34 -13.26
C MET A 262 3.28 22.81 -13.01
N GLU A 263 2.02 23.18 -13.25
CA GLU A 263 1.51 24.39 -12.60
C GLU A 263 1.22 24.07 -11.14
N ILE A 264 1.92 24.78 -10.25
CA ILE A 264 2.05 24.52 -8.81
C ILE A 264 0.73 24.81 -8.04
N THR A 265 -0.34 25.25 -8.72
CA THR A 265 -1.67 25.51 -8.15
C THR A 265 -2.76 25.49 -9.23
N PRO A 266 -3.97 24.98 -8.93
CA PRO A 266 -4.27 23.57 -9.22
C PRO A 266 -5.69 23.38 -9.80
N LEU A 267 -6.05 22.15 -10.20
CA LEU A 267 -7.37 21.54 -9.95
C LEU A 267 -8.51 22.56 -9.72
N SER A 268 -8.88 23.34 -10.75
CA SER A 268 -9.67 24.57 -10.53
C SER A 268 -11.17 24.34 -10.70
N ILE A 269 -11.53 23.19 -11.25
CA ILE A 269 -12.90 22.87 -11.59
C ILE A 269 -13.35 21.76 -10.63
N PRO A 270 -14.29 22.06 -9.72
CA PRO A 270 -15.01 21.05 -8.97
C PRO A 270 -15.48 19.90 -9.85
N ALA A 271 -15.25 18.66 -9.42
CA ALA A 271 -15.72 17.48 -10.14
C ALA A 271 -17.26 17.45 -10.25
N ASN A 272 -17.95 18.13 -9.33
CA ASN A 272 -19.38 18.42 -9.41
C ASN A 272 -19.60 19.95 -9.53
N PRO A 273 -20.30 20.44 -10.56
CA PRO A 273 -20.62 21.86 -10.75
C PRO A 273 -21.32 22.55 -9.56
N ASP A 274 -22.01 21.79 -8.71
CA ASP A 274 -22.73 22.32 -7.55
C ASP A 274 -21.80 22.66 -6.36
N TRP A 275 -20.55 22.19 -6.38
CA TRP A 275 -19.59 22.47 -5.31
C TRP A 275 -18.86 23.79 -5.55
N ARG A 276 -18.70 24.59 -4.50
CA ARG A 276 -17.89 25.81 -4.57
C ARG A 276 -16.43 25.46 -4.33
N LEU A 277 -15.55 26.11 -5.09
CA LEU A 277 -14.09 25.92 -4.98
C LEU A 277 -13.59 26.19 -3.55
N GLU A 278 -14.03 27.30 -2.94
CA GLU A 278 -13.65 27.67 -1.57
C GLU A 278 -14.08 26.63 -0.54
N ASP A 279 -15.26 26.02 -0.71
CA ASP A 279 -15.76 24.99 0.21
C ASP A 279 -14.88 23.73 0.14
N ILE A 280 -14.54 23.26 -1.07
CA ILE A 280 -13.66 22.10 -1.26
C ILE A 280 -12.25 22.39 -0.72
N ASP A 281 -11.73 23.59 -0.93
CA ASP A 281 -10.42 23.99 -0.40
C ASP A 281 -10.41 23.97 1.14
N ASN A 282 -11.42 24.57 1.77
CA ASN A 282 -11.59 24.56 3.23
C ASN A 282 -11.74 23.13 3.77
N LEU A 283 -12.55 22.29 3.13
CA LEU A 283 -12.72 20.89 3.50
C LEU A 283 -11.42 20.10 3.35
N SER A 284 -10.60 20.39 2.33
CA SER A 284 -9.31 19.73 2.14
C SER A 284 -8.33 20.05 3.26
N ASN A 285 -8.30 21.30 3.74
CA ASN A 285 -7.48 21.72 4.87
C ASN A 285 -7.99 21.07 6.18
N ALA A 286 -9.31 21.03 6.38
CA ALA A 286 -9.92 20.38 7.53
C ALA A 286 -9.63 18.87 7.56
N PHE A 287 -9.80 18.18 6.44
CA PHE A 287 -9.44 16.78 6.30
C PHE A 287 -7.97 16.53 6.61
N ALA A 288 -7.06 17.25 5.94
CA ALA A 288 -5.63 17.05 6.09
C ALA A 288 -5.14 17.29 7.53
N SER A 289 -5.76 18.23 8.24
CA SER A 289 -5.43 18.53 9.64
C SER A 289 -5.83 17.43 10.63
N GLU A 290 -6.79 16.58 10.26
CA GLU A 290 -7.19 15.41 11.05
C GLU A 290 -6.33 14.18 10.72
N ILE A 291 -5.60 14.17 9.60
CA ILE A 291 -4.75 13.03 9.22
C ILE A 291 -3.39 13.13 9.92
N PRO A 292 -3.05 12.20 10.83
CA PRO A 292 -1.74 12.18 11.45
C PRO A 292 -0.65 11.77 10.45
N SER A 293 0.43 12.53 10.45
CA SER A 293 1.63 12.26 9.64
C SER A 293 2.17 10.86 9.86
N GLY A 294 2.67 10.24 8.78
CA GLY A 294 3.34 8.95 8.88
C GLY A 294 2.42 7.73 9.00
N ARG A 295 1.10 7.92 9.19
CA ARG A 295 0.18 6.83 9.56
C ARG A 295 -0.44 6.09 8.38
N PHE A 296 -0.82 6.81 7.33
CA PHE A 296 -1.57 6.25 6.21
C PHE A 296 -0.76 6.31 4.91
N THR A 297 -1.01 5.36 4.03
CA THR A 297 -0.56 5.38 2.63
C THR A 297 -1.53 6.17 1.76
N ALA A 298 -1.07 6.60 0.58
CA ALA A 298 -1.92 7.33 -0.35
C ALA A 298 -3.14 6.50 -0.79
N ALA A 299 -2.95 5.19 -1.02
CA ALA A 299 -4.01 4.27 -1.39
C ALA A 299 -5.09 4.11 -0.32
N GLU A 300 -4.73 4.07 0.97
CA GLU A 300 -5.69 3.97 2.07
C GLU A 300 -6.59 5.20 2.15
N LEU A 301 -6.00 6.41 2.10
CA LEU A 301 -6.77 7.65 2.10
C LEU A 301 -7.63 7.77 0.84
N GLN A 302 -7.09 7.43 -0.32
CA GLN A 302 -7.85 7.45 -1.57
C GLN A 302 -9.05 6.50 -1.50
N ARG A 303 -8.86 5.27 -1.00
CA ARG A 303 -9.94 4.29 -0.80
C ARG A 303 -11.02 4.82 0.14
N TYR A 304 -10.63 5.49 1.23
CA TYR A 304 -11.57 6.12 2.14
C TYR A 304 -12.40 7.19 1.43
N LEU A 305 -11.74 8.14 0.77
CA LEU A 305 -12.40 9.28 0.11
C LEU A 305 -13.32 8.84 -1.02
N LEU A 306 -12.99 7.77 -1.75
CA LEU A 306 -13.84 7.23 -2.81
C LEU A 306 -15.20 6.70 -2.31
N GLN A 307 -15.32 6.33 -1.03
CA GLN A 307 -16.61 5.97 -0.41
C GLN A 307 -17.54 7.19 -0.31
N TYR A 308 -16.97 8.39 -0.24
CA TYR A 308 -17.65 9.68 -0.13
C TYR A 308 -17.49 10.54 -1.39
N ARG A 309 -17.22 9.93 -2.55
CA ARG A 309 -16.93 10.63 -3.83
C ARG A 309 -17.98 11.68 -4.27
N HIS A 310 -19.18 11.67 -3.70
CA HIS A 310 -20.26 12.62 -4.00
C HIS A 310 -20.60 13.55 -2.83
N ASP A 311 -19.95 13.41 -1.67
CA ASP A 311 -20.19 14.23 -0.47
C ASP A 311 -18.86 14.49 0.28
N PRO A 312 -18.07 15.49 -0.14
CA PRO A 312 -16.80 15.85 0.51
C PRO A 312 -16.98 16.24 1.97
N SER A 313 -18.11 16.85 2.32
CA SER A 313 -18.45 17.23 3.69
C SER A 313 -18.66 16.00 4.58
N ALA A 314 -19.29 14.93 4.07
CA ALA A 314 -19.38 13.66 4.79
C ALA A 314 -18.01 13.00 5.00
N ALA A 315 -17.09 13.11 4.04
CA ALA A 315 -15.73 12.60 4.21
C ALA A 315 -15.01 13.28 5.38
N VAL A 316 -15.12 14.62 5.51
CA VAL A 316 -14.52 15.34 6.64
C VAL A 316 -15.23 14.99 7.95
N ARG A 317 -16.57 14.99 7.97
CA ARG A 317 -17.34 14.65 9.18
C ARG A 317 -17.01 13.26 9.72
N ASN A 318 -16.71 12.30 8.84
CA ASN A 318 -16.47 10.92 9.20
C ASN A 318 -14.97 10.53 9.23
N VAL A 319 -14.03 11.45 9.04
CA VAL A 319 -12.58 11.13 8.97
C VAL A 319 -12.10 10.43 10.25
N LYS A 320 -12.70 10.79 11.37
CA LYS A 320 -12.48 10.17 12.67
C LYS A 320 -12.77 8.66 12.69
N ARG A 321 -13.70 8.16 11.87
CA ARG A 321 -13.94 6.72 11.74
C ARG A 321 -12.74 6.00 11.10
N LEU A 322 -12.12 6.63 10.09
CA LEU A 322 -10.90 6.13 9.46
C LEU A 322 -9.74 6.09 10.47
N LEU A 323 -9.57 7.14 11.27
CA LEU A 323 -8.51 7.20 12.28
C LEU A 323 -8.61 6.05 13.29
N PHE A 324 -9.81 5.57 13.59
CA PHE A 324 -10.07 4.53 14.59
C PHE A 324 -10.18 3.14 14.00
N GLY A 325 -10.00 2.97 12.69
CA GLY A 325 -10.13 1.68 12.01
C GLY A 325 -11.55 1.09 12.10
N LEU A 326 -12.56 1.94 12.32
CA LEU A 326 -13.96 1.54 12.49
C LEU A 326 -14.59 1.31 11.12
N GLU A 327 -14.64 0.06 10.68
CA GLU A 327 -15.27 -0.33 9.40
C GLU A 327 -16.81 -0.45 9.48
N CYS A 328 -17.48 0.11 10.50
CA CYS A 328 -18.94 0.03 10.69
C CYS A 328 -19.52 1.31 11.32
N ASP A 329 -20.86 1.45 11.32
CA ASP A 329 -21.64 2.57 11.92
C ASP A 329 -21.57 2.63 13.46
N THR A 330 -20.37 2.57 14.04
CA THR A 330 -20.19 2.82 15.46
C THR A 330 -20.47 4.29 15.75
N ASP A 331 -21.51 4.59 16.52
CA ASP A 331 -21.81 5.95 16.95
C ASP A 331 -20.83 6.39 18.03
N LEU A 332 -19.84 7.20 17.63
CA LEU A 332 -18.89 7.87 18.51
C LEU A 332 -19.26 9.34 18.76
N SER A 333 -20.47 9.78 18.41
CA SER A 333 -20.87 11.20 18.48
C SER A 333 -20.69 11.81 19.87
N ALA A 334 -20.76 11.01 20.93
CA ALA A 334 -20.42 11.40 22.28
C ALA A 334 -18.91 11.62 22.51
N PHE A 335 -18.01 10.80 21.94
CA PHE A 335 -16.60 10.74 22.34
C PHE A 335 -15.70 11.68 21.52
N ARG A 336 -14.82 12.43 22.19
CA ARG A 336 -13.70 13.11 21.54
C ARG A 336 -12.50 12.18 21.45
N ILE A 337 -12.22 11.79 20.22
CA ILE A 337 -10.99 11.12 19.82
C ILE A 337 -9.77 11.96 20.23
N THR A 338 -8.81 11.35 20.91
CA THR A 338 -7.56 12.01 21.32
C THR A 338 -6.42 11.71 20.34
N GLU A 339 -5.28 12.40 20.49
CA GLU A 339 -4.05 12.13 19.75
C GLU A 339 -3.45 10.73 20.05
N SER A 340 -3.87 10.07 21.14
CA SER A 340 -3.40 8.72 21.50
C SER A 340 -4.35 7.64 20.97
N PRO A 341 -3.86 6.65 20.20
CA PRO A 341 -4.71 5.59 19.64
C PRO A 341 -5.25 4.58 20.68
N HIS A 342 -4.81 4.68 21.93
CA HIS A 342 -5.18 3.78 23.04
C HIS A 342 -6.16 4.42 24.02
N GLN A 343 -6.49 5.71 23.84
CA GLN A 343 -7.38 6.45 24.73
C GLN A 343 -8.42 7.28 23.97
N LEU A 344 -9.65 7.24 24.47
CA LEU A 344 -10.70 8.21 24.10
C LEU A 344 -10.84 9.24 25.21
N ARG A 345 -11.21 10.49 24.91
CA ARG A 345 -11.62 11.46 25.93
C ARG A 345 -13.10 11.80 25.78
N PHE A 346 -13.78 11.87 26.91
CA PHE A 346 -15.12 12.44 27.00
C PHE A 346 -15.07 13.54 28.05
N HIS A 347 -15.34 14.79 27.64
CA HIS A 347 -15.02 15.98 28.43
C HIS A 347 -13.54 15.99 28.90
N ASP A 348 -13.30 16.12 30.21
CA ASP A 348 -11.95 16.12 30.81
C ASP A 348 -11.49 14.73 31.27
N THR A 349 -12.26 13.68 30.96
CA THR A 349 -12.01 12.30 31.41
C THR A 349 -11.39 11.47 30.29
N ALA A 350 -10.25 10.83 30.57
CA ALA A 350 -9.58 9.90 29.65
C ALA A 350 -10.03 8.46 29.92
N TYR A 351 -10.44 7.77 28.86
CA TYR A 351 -10.91 6.39 28.85
C TYR A 351 -9.88 5.50 28.16
N CYS A 352 -9.44 4.44 28.84
CA CYS A 352 -8.65 3.37 28.23
C CYS A 352 -9.54 2.51 27.31
N ILE A 353 -9.04 2.18 26.12
CA ILE A 353 -9.80 1.39 25.14
C ILE A 353 -9.58 -0.10 25.40
N ARG A 354 -10.68 -0.86 25.45
CA ARG A 354 -10.69 -2.32 25.43
C ARG A 354 -11.51 -2.82 24.24
N VAL A 355 -10.99 -3.80 23.51
CA VAL A 355 -11.66 -4.37 22.34
C VAL A 355 -12.10 -5.80 22.62
N SER A 356 -13.19 -6.25 22.00
CA SER A 356 -13.67 -7.63 22.13
C SER A 356 -14.20 -8.22 20.83
N ALA A 357 -13.85 -9.47 20.57
CA ALA A 357 -14.11 -10.19 19.33
C ALA A 357 -15.21 -11.24 19.50
N HIS A 358 -16.39 -10.99 18.93
CA HIS A 358 -17.52 -11.91 18.92
C HIS A 358 -17.48 -12.75 17.64
N ILE A 359 -16.87 -13.94 17.74
CA ILE A 359 -16.68 -14.87 16.61
C ILE A 359 -17.82 -15.87 16.58
N PHE A 360 -18.52 -15.97 15.45
CA PHE A 360 -19.67 -16.86 15.27
C PHE A 360 -19.40 -17.99 14.28
N LEU A 361 -20.00 -19.15 14.56
CA LEU A 361 -20.15 -20.26 13.63
C LEU A 361 -21.58 -20.74 13.55
N TRP A 362 -21.98 -21.21 12.38
CA TRP A 362 -23.27 -21.85 12.18
C TRP A 362 -23.14 -23.37 12.27
N VAL A 363 -23.79 -23.96 13.28
CA VAL A 363 -23.83 -25.41 13.48
C VAL A 363 -25.27 -25.88 13.40
N SER A 364 -25.59 -26.66 12.37
CA SER A 364 -26.95 -27.17 12.12
C SER A 364 -28.01 -26.06 12.09
N GLY A 365 -27.69 -24.95 11.42
CA GLY A 365 -28.60 -23.80 11.28
C GLY A 365 -28.80 -23.00 12.56
N LYS A 366 -27.92 -23.13 13.55
CA LYS A 366 -27.93 -22.30 14.77
C LYS A 366 -26.59 -21.58 14.94
N PRO A 367 -26.60 -20.29 15.29
CA PRO A 367 -25.38 -19.57 15.59
C PRO A 367 -24.80 -20.05 16.93
N CYS A 368 -23.48 -20.21 16.96
CA CYS A 368 -22.68 -20.50 18.14
C CYS A 368 -21.57 -19.46 18.23
N ILE A 369 -21.35 -18.88 19.41
CA ILE A 369 -20.27 -17.94 19.67
C ILE A 369 -19.07 -18.64 20.30
N LEU A 370 -17.86 -18.22 19.97
CA LEU A 370 -16.65 -18.68 20.63
C LEU A 370 -16.50 -18.05 22.01
N LEU A 371 -16.30 -18.91 23.02
CA LEU A 371 -15.87 -18.51 24.35
C LEU A 371 -14.54 -19.21 24.69
N ILE A 372 -13.66 -18.49 25.38
CA ILE A 372 -12.40 -19.00 25.93
C ILE A 372 -12.43 -18.93 27.46
N GLN A 373 -11.89 -19.95 28.13
CA GLN A 373 -11.86 -20.04 29.58
C GLN A 373 -10.51 -19.58 30.11
N ARG A 374 -10.53 -18.66 31.08
CA ARG A 374 -9.34 -18.12 31.73
C ARG A 374 -8.62 -19.19 32.55
N ALA A 375 -7.30 -19.23 32.43
CA ALA A 375 -6.44 -20.16 33.16
C ALA A 375 -6.41 -19.86 34.67
N LEU A 376 -5.99 -20.87 35.45
CA LEU A 376 -5.92 -20.77 36.92
C LEU A 376 -4.96 -19.68 37.44
N CYS A 377 -3.97 -19.28 36.65
CA CYS A 377 -2.97 -18.28 37.01
C CYS A 377 -3.40 -16.83 36.72
N ASP A 378 -4.59 -16.62 36.14
CA ASP A 378 -5.09 -15.29 35.81
C ASP A 378 -5.87 -14.68 36.98
N SER A 379 -6.10 -13.37 36.93
CA SER A 379 -6.85 -12.52 37.87
C SER A 379 -8.27 -13.02 38.19
N GLU A 380 -8.90 -13.82 37.32
CA GLU A 380 -10.27 -14.36 37.49
C GLU A 380 -10.38 -15.78 36.91
N PRO A 381 -9.82 -16.79 37.59
CA PRO A 381 -9.65 -18.12 37.03
C PRO A 381 -10.99 -18.85 36.83
N GLY A 382 -11.11 -19.57 35.72
CA GLY A 382 -12.27 -20.40 35.39
C GLY A 382 -13.50 -19.66 34.83
N PHE A 383 -13.47 -18.33 34.76
CA PHE A 383 -14.47 -17.54 34.04
C PHE A 383 -14.31 -17.69 32.52
N TRP A 384 -15.41 -17.52 31.80
CA TRP A 384 -15.47 -17.58 30.34
C TRP A 384 -15.63 -16.17 29.78
N LYS A 385 -14.91 -15.88 28.69
CA LYS A 385 -14.99 -14.61 27.97
C LYS A 385 -14.93 -14.84 26.46
N VAL A 386 -15.29 -13.82 25.69
CA VAL A 386 -14.88 -13.73 24.28
C VAL A 386 -13.42 -13.26 24.21
N PRO A 387 -12.70 -13.51 23.10
CA PRO A 387 -11.36 -12.97 22.94
C PRO A 387 -11.35 -11.43 23.06
N ALA A 388 -10.51 -10.88 23.94
CA ALA A 388 -10.56 -9.47 24.30
C ALA A 388 -9.35 -9.01 25.13
N GLY A 389 -8.87 -7.81 24.83
CA GLY A 389 -7.83 -7.14 25.61
C GLY A 389 -7.77 -5.63 25.38
N SER A 390 -6.76 -5.00 25.98
CA SER A 390 -6.63 -3.54 26.00
C SER A 390 -5.85 -3.06 24.78
N CYS A 391 -6.12 -1.84 24.32
CA CYS A 391 -5.26 -1.19 23.35
C CYS A 391 -3.94 -0.80 24.04
N GLU A 392 -2.82 -1.29 23.51
CA GLU A 392 -1.47 -1.09 24.04
C GLU A 392 -0.69 -0.08 23.19
N GLU A 393 0.43 0.45 23.70
CA GLU A 393 1.22 1.52 23.05
C GLU A 393 1.66 1.18 21.62
N GLN A 394 1.88 -0.10 21.31
CA GLN A 394 2.24 -0.56 19.96
C GLN A 394 1.06 -0.59 18.98
N ASP A 395 -0.18 -0.61 19.47
CA ASP A 395 -1.37 -0.72 18.64
C ASP A 395 -1.68 0.65 18.02
N LYS A 396 -1.65 0.73 16.68
CA LYS A 396 -1.91 2.01 16.01
C LYS A 396 -3.41 2.33 16.05
N THR A 397 -4.29 1.35 16.11
CA THR A 397 -5.74 1.48 16.15
C THR A 397 -6.37 0.45 17.10
N PRO A 398 -7.62 0.67 17.56
CA PRO A 398 -8.40 -0.38 18.18
C PRO A 398 -8.55 -1.64 17.32
N ARG A 399 -8.54 -1.52 15.99
CA ARG A 399 -8.54 -2.69 15.08
C ARG A 399 -7.23 -3.48 15.20
N ASP A 400 -6.09 -2.82 15.30
CA ASP A 400 -4.79 -3.50 15.47
C ASP A 400 -4.76 -4.26 16.81
N ALA A 401 -5.27 -3.63 17.87
CA ALA A 401 -5.48 -4.30 19.14
C ALA A 401 -6.41 -5.51 18.99
N LEU A 402 -7.53 -5.36 18.26
CA LEU A 402 -8.48 -6.46 18.03
C LEU A 402 -7.84 -7.63 17.27
N GLU A 403 -7.08 -7.35 16.21
CA GLU A 403 -6.36 -8.36 15.43
C GLU A 403 -5.28 -9.06 16.27
N ARG A 404 -4.53 -8.30 17.07
CA ARG A 404 -3.53 -8.83 18.01
C ARG A 404 -4.17 -9.77 19.02
N GLU A 405 -5.21 -9.33 19.71
CA GLU A 405 -5.92 -10.12 20.73
C GLU A 405 -6.55 -11.39 20.14
N VAL A 406 -7.19 -11.30 18.96
CA VAL A 406 -7.72 -12.48 18.26
C VAL A 406 -6.60 -13.48 17.96
N ARG A 407 -5.46 -13.01 17.45
CA ARG A 407 -4.33 -13.87 17.12
C ARG A 407 -3.70 -14.50 18.34
N GLU A 408 -3.44 -13.71 19.39
CA GLU A 408 -2.76 -14.15 20.60
C GLU A 408 -3.64 -15.12 21.41
N GLU A 409 -4.95 -14.86 21.52
CA GLU A 409 -5.82 -15.68 22.36
C GLU A 409 -6.39 -16.91 21.65
N THR A 410 -6.49 -16.90 20.31
CA THR A 410 -7.17 -17.98 19.55
C THR A 410 -6.32 -18.64 18.46
N GLY A 411 -5.21 -18.03 18.04
CA GLY A 411 -4.40 -18.49 16.90
C GLY A 411 -5.05 -18.24 15.52
N LEU A 412 -6.13 -17.48 15.46
CA LEU A 412 -6.84 -17.13 14.22
C LEU A 412 -6.43 -15.75 13.71
N GLN A 413 -6.70 -15.48 12.43
CA GLN A 413 -6.47 -14.17 11.82
C GLN A 413 -7.80 -13.44 11.58
N LEU A 414 -7.86 -12.15 11.91
CA LEU A 414 -9.01 -11.30 11.59
C LEU A 414 -9.12 -11.14 10.07
N SER A 415 -10.21 -11.64 9.47
CA SER A 415 -10.48 -11.48 8.04
C SER A 415 -11.29 -10.21 7.76
N ARG A 416 -12.35 -9.99 8.54
CA ARG A 416 -13.27 -8.85 8.35
C ARG A 416 -13.98 -8.50 9.65
N VAL A 417 -14.23 -7.20 9.86
CA VAL A 417 -15.21 -6.75 10.86
C VAL A 417 -16.59 -6.73 10.20
N ILE A 418 -17.54 -7.49 10.75
CA ILE A 418 -18.90 -7.61 10.21
C ILE A 418 -19.79 -6.48 10.75
N HIS A 419 -19.68 -6.24 12.06
CA HIS A 419 -20.51 -5.26 12.75
C HIS A 419 -19.82 -4.76 14.01
N ALA A 420 -20.10 -3.52 14.41
CA ALA A 420 -19.71 -2.99 15.72
C ALA A 420 -20.95 -2.93 16.61
N LEU A 421 -20.88 -3.54 17.77
CA LEU A 421 -21.92 -3.52 18.78
C LEU A 421 -21.84 -2.20 19.58
N PRO A 422 -22.90 -1.83 20.33
CA PRO A 422 -22.90 -0.60 21.11
C PRO A 422 -21.73 -0.48 22.09
N ILE A 423 -21.24 0.74 22.25
CA ILE A 423 -20.12 1.06 23.13
C ILE A 423 -20.52 0.85 24.59
N GLN A 424 -19.59 0.30 25.37
CA GLN A 424 -19.76 0.13 26.81
C GLN A 424 -18.77 1.00 27.57
N THR A 425 -19.16 1.52 28.73
CA THR A 425 -18.26 2.30 29.60
C THR A 425 -18.33 1.79 31.02
N TRP A 426 -17.19 1.68 31.70
CA TRP A 426 -17.12 1.30 33.11
C TRP A 426 -15.87 1.86 33.79
N THR A 427 -15.92 2.00 35.11
CA THR A 427 -14.78 2.37 35.94
C THR A 427 -14.20 1.12 36.60
N ARG A 428 -12.88 0.94 36.58
CA ARG A 428 -12.19 -0.15 37.29
C ARG A 428 -11.03 0.41 38.10
N SER A 429 -10.96 0.03 39.37
CA SER A 429 -9.76 0.30 40.16
C SER A 429 -8.70 -0.77 39.88
N LYS A 430 -7.49 -0.34 39.52
CA LYS A 430 -6.31 -1.19 39.35
C LYS A 430 -5.17 -0.55 40.14
N GLU A 431 -4.53 -1.31 41.02
CA GLU A 431 -3.37 -0.85 41.80
C GLU A 431 -3.60 0.43 42.65
N GLY A 432 -4.85 0.69 43.03
CA GLY A 432 -5.22 1.86 43.85
C GLY A 432 -5.59 3.11 43.04
N GLU A 433 -5.39 3.10 41.72
CA GLU A 433 -5.85 4.15 40.81
C GLU A 433 -7.20 3.77 40.18
N GLN A 434 -8.06 4.75 39.94
CA GLN A 434 -9.30 4.54 39.18
C GLN A 434 -9.05 4.85 37.71
N HIS A 435 -9.33 3.87 36.86
CA HIS A 435 -9.29 4.02 35.41
C HIS A 435 -10.70 3.92 34.83
N GLU A 436 -11.00 4.84 33.93
CA GLU A 436 -12.20 4.83 33.11
C GLU A 436 -11.93 4.01 31.84
N TRP A 437 -12.86 3.16 31.47
CA TRP A 437 -12.72 2.24 30.34
C TRP A 437 -13.86 2.38 29.35
N VAL A 438 -13.52 2.24 28.07
CA VAL A 438 -14.46 2.17 26.97
C VAL A 438 -14.27 0.86 26.22
N GLY A 439 -15.34 0.07 26.13
CA GLY A 439 -15.40 -1.20 25.43
C GLY A 439 -15.90 -1.01 24.00
N LEU A 440 -15.15 -1.54 23.04
CA LEU A 440 -15.50 -1.59 21.64
C LEU A 440 -15.72 -3.06 21.22
N PRO A 441 -16.96 -3.56 21.31
CA PRO A 441 -17.30 -4.91 20.91
C PRO A 441 -17.55 -5.04 19.41
N TYR A 442 -16.93 -6.02 18.77
CA TYR A 442 -17.06 -6.27 17.33
C TYR A 442 -17.54 -7.69 17.05
N ILE A 443 -18.43 -7.84 16.06
CA ILE A 443 -18.74 -9.11 15.41
C ILE A 443 -17.78 -9.24 14.24
N ILE A 444 -17.03 -10.34 14.19
CA ILE A 444 -15.94 -10.50 13.22
C ILE A 444 -16.00 -11.84 12.47
N GLU A 445 -15.37 -11.83 11.30
CA GLU A 445 -15.04 -13.00 10.51
C GLU A 445 -13.53 -13.26 10.62
N VAL A 446 -13.15 -14.53 10.72
CA VAL A 446 -11.77 -14.97 10.95
C VAL A 446 -11.37 -16.08 9.98
N SER A 447 -10.08 -16.23 9.75
CA SER A 447 -9.45 -17.26 8.91
C SER A 447 -8.30 -17.96 9.63
N GLU A 448 -7.85 -19.10 9.09
CA GLU A 448 -6.62 -19.76 9.56
C GLU A 448 -5.41 -18.88 9.27
N LEU A 449 -4.40 -18.91 10.15
CA LEU A 449 -3.09 -18.33 9.83
C LEU A 449 -2.46 -19.17 8.71
N GLU A 450 -2.02 -18.54 7.62
CA GLU A 450 -1.16 -19.18 6.62
C GLU A 450 0.22 -19.47 7.22
N HIS A 451 0.34 -20.51 8.06
CA HIS A 451 1.63 -21.06 8.43
C HIS A 451 2.17 -21.83 7.24
N SER A 452 3.04 -21.18 6.45
CA SER A 452 4.10 -21.79 5.62
C SER A 452 3.82 -23.26 5.26
N ILE A 453 2.81 -23.49 4.43
CA ILE A 453 2.58 -24.80 3.82
C ILE A 453 3.73 -24.97 2.83
N SER A 454 4.64 -25.88 3.17
CA SER A 454 5.62 -26.43 2.25
C SER A 454 4.94 -26.72 0.91
N HIS A 455 5.51 -26.16 -0.16
CA HIS A 455 5.13 -26.40 -1.54
C HIS A 455 4.63 -27.82 -1.79
N GLU A 456 3.31 -27.99 -1.94
CA GLU A 456 2.70 -28.93 -2.87
C GLU A 456 1.19 -28.62 -2.97
N ASN A 457 0.73 -28.45 -4.22
CA ASN A 457 -0.66 -28.23 -4.65
C ASN A 457 -1.27 -26.82 -4.49
N ARG A 458 -0.82 -25.89 -5.33
CA ARG A 458 -1.69 -24.79 -5.83
C ARG A 458 -2.37 -25.22 -7.13
N GLN A 459 -3.60 -25.71 -7.02
CA GLN A 459 -4.62 -25.53 -8.06
C GLN A 459 -5.83 -24.87 -7.40
N GLY A 460 -6.39 -23.89 -8.11
CA GLY A 460 -7.24 -22.83 -7.57
C GLY A 460 -8.35 -23.30 -6.63
N VAL A 461 -8.43 -22.65 -5.46
CA VAL A 461 -9.58 -22.73 -4.56
C VAL A 461 -9.81 -21.34 -3.99
N SER A 462 -10.96 -20.75 -4.34
CA SER A 462 -11.53 -19.59 -3.67
C SER A 462 -11.64 -19.85 -2.17
N GLY A 463 -11.35 -18.84 -1.33
CA GLY A 463 -11.44 -18.89 0.13
C GLY A 463 -12.60 -19.76 0.61
N ARG A 464 -12.26 -20.90 1.24
CA ARG A 464 -13.24 -21.85 1.74
C ARG A 464 -13.60 -21.45 3.16
N ALA A 465 -14.87 -21.13 3.39
CA ALA A 465 -15.41 -20.90 4.73
C ALA A 465 -15.04 -22.06 5.66
N LEU A 466 -14.48 -21.73 6.82
CA LEU A 466 -13.94 -22.64 7.82
C LEU A 466 -14.97 -23.69 8.30
N LYS A 467 -14.56 -24.96 8.36
CA LYS A 467 -15.22 -26.01 9.18
C LYS A 467 -14.59 -26.01 10.58
N CYS A 468 -14.88 -24.95 11.33
CA CYS A 468 -14.09 -24.40 12.43
C CYS A 468 -14.13 -25.13 13.80
N LYS A 469 -14.19 -26.47 13.87
CA LYS A 469 -14.21 -27.14 15.20
C LYS A 469 -12.82 -27.42 15.80
N ASP A 470 -11.76 -27.54 15.00
CA ASP A 470 -10.49 -28.11 15.46
C ASP A 470 -9.26 -27.20 15.28
N VAL A 471 -9.44 -25.89 15.03
CA VAL A 471 -8.34 -24.97 14.61
C VAL A 471 -7.93 -23.97 15.69
N ILE A 472 -8.62 -23.92 16.84
CA ILE A 472 -8.31 -22.95 17.89
C ILE A 472 -7.05 -23.36 18.65
N GLN A 473 -6.08 -22.46 18.68
CA GLN A 473 -4.83 -22.61 19.42
C GLN A 473 -4.79 -21.55 20.52
N LEU A 474 -5.18 -21.97 21.73
CA LEU A 474 -5.20 -21.08 22.89
C LEU A 474 -3.79 -20.74 23.35
N ASN A 475 -3.59 -19.50 23.81
CA ASN A 475 -2.41 -19.16 24.60
C ASN A 475 -2.46 -19.91 25.94
N PRO A 476 -1.59 -20.93 26.16
CA PRO A 476 -1.68 -21.79 27.35
C PRO A 476 -1.27 -21.05 28.64
N ARG A 477 -0.71 -19.84 28.54
CA ARG A 477 -0.36 -19.00 29.70
C ARG A 477 -1.56 -18.26 30.28
N GLU A 478 -2.59 -18.04 29.48
CA GLU A 478 -3.74 -17.18 29.82
C GLU A 478 -5.07 -17.93 29.75
N HIS A 479 -5.15 -18.95 28.90
CA HIS A 479 -6.37 -19.67 28.61
C HIS A 479 -6.16 -21.19 28.71
N GLN A 480 -7.17 -21.89 29.22
CA GLN A 480 -7.09 -23.33 29.51
C GLN A 480 -8.09 -24.19 28.73
N ASP A 481 -9.17 -23.60 28.21
CA ASP A 481 -10.20 -24.33 27.44
C ASP A 481 -10.98 -23.36 26.53
N PHE A 482 -11.73 -23.89 25.55
CA PHE A 482 -12.63 -23.12 24.70
C PHE A 482 -13.95 -23.86 24.44
N ALA A 483 -15.00 -23.11 24.11
CA ALA A 483 -16.31 -23.67 23.83
C ALA A 483 -17.07 -22.85 22.79
N TRP A 484 -17.80 -23.57 21.94
CA TRP A 484 -18.80 -22.98 21.04
C TRP A 484 -20.16 -22.96 21.74
N ALA A 485 -20.52 -21.82 22.31
CA ALA A 485 -21.75 -21.67 23.08
C ALA A 485 -22.92 -21.25 22.17
N THR A 486 -24.08 -21.87 22.35
CA THR A 486 -25.33 -21.40 21.74
C THR A 486 -25.98 -20.37 22.66
N GLU A 487 -26.87 -19.53 22.12
CA GLU A 487 -27.62 -18.54 22.89
C GLU A 487 -28.25 -19.16 24.15
N VAL A 488 -28.91 -20.32 24.04
CA VAL A 488 -29.61 -20.99 25.15
C VAL A 488 -28.64 -21.62 26.18
N ARG A 489 -27.45 -22.05 25.76
CA ARG A 489 -26.49 -22.71 26.66
C ARG A 489 -25.52 -21.75 27.33
N ARG A 490 -25.57 -20.45 27.01
CA ARG A 490 -24.66 -19.44 27.57
C ARG A 490 -24.69 -19.39 29.11
N ASP A 491 -25.86 -19.60 29.73
CA ASP A 491 -26.02 -19.55 31.19
C ASP A 491 -25.29 -20.69 31.92
N LYS A 492 -24.79 -21.70 31.19
CA LYS A 492 -23.91 -22.74 31.75
C LYS A 492 -22.48 -22.25 31.97
N TYR A 493 -22.11 -21.13 31.35
CA TYR A 493 -20.77 -20.57 31.42
C TYR A 493 -20.76 -19.42 32.42
N LYS A 494 -19.75 -19.40 33.29
CA LYS A 494 -19.56 -18.34 34.27
C LYS A 494 -18.97 -17.11 33.57
N LEU A 495 -19.85 -16.27 33.02
CA LEU A 495 -19.52 -15.05 32.28
C LEU A 495 -19.33 -13.85 33.24
N PHE A 496 -18.55 -12.85 32.82
CA PHE A 496 -18.21 -11.68 33.62
C PHE A 496 -19.11 -10.48 33.32
N GLY A 497 -19.64 -9.81 34.34
CA GLY A 497 -20.31 -8.50 34.26
C GLY A 497 -21.16 -8.25 33.00
N ASN A 498 -20.83 -7.18 32.27
CA ASN A 498 -21.53 -6.73 31.07
C ASN A 498 -21.37 -7.67 29.86
N ASP A 499 -20.40 -8.60 29.86
CA ASP A 499 -20.17 -9.51 28.72
C ASP A 499 -21.42 -10.35 28.41
N LYS A 500 -22.22 -10.67 29.43
CA LYS A 500 -23.47 -11.43 29.24
C LYS A 500 -24.49 -10.66 28.39
N GLU A 501 -24.61 -9.35 28.59
CA GLU A 501 -25.52 -8.49 27.83
C GLU A 501 -24.98 -8.27 26.40
N THR A 502 -23.67 -8.02 26.26
CA THR A 502 -23.03 -7.86 24.95
C THR A 502 -23.18 -9.11 24.08
N ILE A 503 -22.97 -10.29 24.65
CA ILE A 503 -23.10 -11.57 23.94
C ILE A 503 -24.55 -11.77 23.48
N LEU A 504 -25.52 -11.41 24.31
CA LEU A 504 -26.94 -11.47 23.97
C LEU A 504 -27.28 -10.57 22.78
N GLU A 505 -26.77 -9.34 22.80
CA GLU A 505 -26.95 -8.39 21.72
C GLU A 505 -26.25 -8.86 20.44
N ALA A 506 -25.08 -9.48 20.56
CA ALA A 506 -24.39 -10.11 19.44
C ALA A 506 -25.25 -11.22 18.79
N PHE A 507 -25.85 -12.12 19.60
CA PHE A 507 -26.77 -13.14 19.10
C PHE A 507 -28.00 -12.53 18.40
N ALA A 508 -28.60 -11.50 18.98
CA ALA A 508 -29.74 -10.81 18.39
C ALA A 508 -29.35 -10.18 17.04
N THR A 509 -28.21 -9.49 16.99
CA THR A 509 -27.68 -8.85 15.79
C THR A 509 -27.40 -9.86 14.68
N VAL A 510 -26.73 -10.97 14.97
CA VAL A 510 -26.47 -12.03 13.98
C VAL A 510 -27.76 -12.68 13.51
N THR A 511 -28.74 -12.90 14.40
CA THR A 511 -30.00 -13.53 14.02
C THR A 511 -30.87 -12.62 13.14
N GLN A 512 -30.86 -11.30 13.41
CA GLN A 512 -31.60 -10.31 12.64
C GLN A 512 -30.93 -9.97 11.30
N ASN A 513 -29.61 -9.76 11.30
CA ASN A 513 -28.88 -9.25 10.15
C ASN A 513 -28.18 -10.33 9.30
N CYS A 514 -28.00 -11.54 9.83
CA CYS A 514 -27.31 -12.64 9.14
C CYS A 514 -28.22 -13.86 8.95
N SER A 515 -29.53 -13.65 8.83
CA SER A 515 -30.46 -14.70 8.40
C SER A 515 -30.33 -14.93 6.88
N VAL A 516 -29.88 -16.15 6.55
CA VAL A 516 -29.61 -16.80 5.25
C VAL A 516 -28.15 -16.76 4.81
#